data_AF-A0A977KDR8-F1
#
_entry.id   AF-A0A977KDR8-F1
#
_cell.length_a   1.000
_cell.length_b   1.000
_cell.length_c   1.000
_cell.angle_alpha   90.00
_cell.angle_beta   90.00
_cell.angle_gamma   90.00
#
_symmetry.space_group_name_H-M   'P 1'
#
loop_
_entity.id
_entity.type
_entity.pdbx_description
1 polymer ?
#
loop_
_entity_poly.entity_id
_entity_poly.type
_entity_poly.pdbx_seq_one_letter_code
_entity_poly.pdbx_strand_id
1 'polypeptide(L)'
;MELSPRAAELTSLLESRISNVYTNWKVDEIGRVVSVGDGIARVYGLNEIQAGEMVEFASGVKGIALNLENENVGIVVFGSDTAIKEGDLVKRTGSIVDVPAGKAMLGRVVDALGVPIDGRGALSDHERRRVEVKAPGIIERKSVHEPMQTGLKAVDSLVPIGRGQRELIIGDRQTGKTAIAIDTILNQKQMNERATSESETLYCVYVAIGQKRSTVAQLVQILSEANALEYSILVAATASDPAPLQFFAPYSGCAMGEYFRDNGMHALIIYDDLSKQAVAYRQMSLLLRRPPGREAFPGDVFYLHSRLLERAAKRSDQTGAGSLTALPVIETQAGDVSAYIPTNVIPITDGQICLETELFYRGIRPAINVGLSVSRVGSAAQLKAMKQVCGSSKLELAQYREVAAFAQFGSDLDAATQALLNRGARLTEVPKQPQYTPLPIEKQILGIVIYIIRMVFYAILLSFLVYTAGFPELAFCGDGNETGSSGFNLPSPDPQGETPPTNIEFVPLDDRAAVVSDLCSVISRNMSETNLQLPPGWASARELAQHIWHVGDQETPLGHIVDLRNELVRPDYRNGLVWQEFVSEIELIRS
;
A
#
# COMPACT_ATOMS: atom_id res chain seq x y z
N MET A 1 -71.21 11.70 -22.32
CA MET A 1 -70.31 10.54 -22.51
C MET A 1 -69.00 10.93 -21.84
N GLU A 2 -68.90 10.66 -20.54
CA GLU A 2 -67.68 10.99 -19.78
C GLU A 2 -66.57 10.05 -20.23
N LEU A 3 -65.52 10.61 -20.82
CA LEU A 3 -64.30 9.89 -21.18
C LEU A 3 -63.60 9.44 -19.90
N SER A 4 -63.09 8.21 -19.89
CA SER A 4 -62.36 7.66 -18.74
C SER A 4 -61.13 8.51 -18.42
N PRO A 5 -60.67 8.56 -17.15
CA PRO A 5 -59.56 9.42 -16.73
C PRO A 5 -58.27 9.22 -17.54
N ARG A 6 -58.01 7.98 -17.99
CA ARG A 6 -56.88 7.64 -18.88
C ARG A 6 -56.98 8.28 -20.27
N ALA A 7 -58.20 8.42 -20.80
CA ALA A 7 -58.40 9.03 -22.13
C ALA A 7 -58.19 10.55 -22.08
N ALA A 8 -58.53 11.21 -20.98
CA ALA A 8 -58.27 12.63 -20.78
C ALA A 8 -56.77 12.95 -20.67
N GLU A 9 -56.00 12.13 -19.97
CA GLU A 9 -54.52 12.26 -19.88
C GLU A 9 -53.83 12.00 -21.24
N LEU A 10 -54.29 11.01 -22.01
CA LEU A 10 -53.77 10.76 -23.36
C LEU A 10 -54.09 11.91 -24.33
N THR A 11 -55.25 12.55 -24.16
CA THR A 11 -55.69 13.65 -25.04
C THR A 11 -54.90 14.92 -24.78
N SER A 12 -54.62 15.26 -23.52
CA SER A 12 -53.77 16.42 -23.18
C SER A 12 -52.32 16.23 -23.63
N LEU A 13 -51.82 14.99 -23.56
CA LEU A 13 -50.48 14.63 -24.03
C LEU A 13 -50.39 14.71 -25.56
N LEU A 14 -51.44 14.31 -26.29
CA LEU A 14 -51.53 14.45 -27.75
C LEU A 14 -51.74 15.90 -28.20
N GLU A 15 -52.57 16.69 -27.50
CA GLU A 15 -52.71 18.13 -27.75
C GLU A 15 -51.39 18.88 -27.54
N SER A 16 -50.63 18.52 -26.50
CA SER A 16 -49.29 19.06 -26.29
C SER A 16 -48.32 18.70 -27.42
N ARG A 17 -48.44 17.51 -28.02
CA ARG A 17 -47.61 17.09 -29.16
C ARG A 17 -47.96 17.82 -30.45
N ILE A 18 -49.25 18.12 -30.67
CA ILE A 18 -49.72 18.83 -31.88
C ILE A 18 -49.40 20.33 -31.79
N SER A 19 -49.51 20.93 -30.60
CA SER A 19 -49.19 22.35 -30.39
C SER A 19 -47.68 22.66 -30.40
N ASN A 20 -46.83 21.66 -30.15
CA ASN A 20 -45.36 21.80 -30.15
C ASN A 20 -44.69 21.75 -31.54
N VAL A 21 -45.45 21.63 -32.63
CA VAL A 21 -44.89 21.61 -34.00
C VAL A 21 -44.18 22.93 -34.37
N TYR A 22 -44.45 24.03 -33.66
CA TYR A 22 -43.76 25.32 -33.82
C TYR A 22 -42.54 25.53 -32.90
N THR A 23 -42.24 24.61 -31.97
CA THR A 23 -41.14 24.70 -30.98
C THR A 23 -39.97 23.73 -31.25
N ASN A 24 -39.95 23.06 -32.41
CA ASN A 24 -38.97 22.03 -32.77
C ASN A 24 -37.50 22.48 -32.79
N TRP A 25 -37.18 23.78 -32.72
CA TRP A 25 -35.80 24.28 -32.79
C TRP A 25 -35.04 24.31 -31.45
N LYS A 26 -35.65 23.91 -30.32
CA LYS A 26 -34.99 23.90 -28.99
C LYS A 26 -35.14 22.60 -28.17
N VAL A 27 -35.85 21.59 -28.69
CA VAL A 27 -36.11 20.33 -27.96
C VAL A 27 -34.91 19.36 -28.03
N ASP A 28 -34.03 19.51 -29.03
CA ASP A 28 -32.85 18.64 -29.19
C ASP A 28 -31.82 18.81 -28.06
N GLU A 29 -31.77 19.99 -27.45
CA GLU A 29 -30.82 20.35 -26.39
C GLU A 29 -31.43 20.41 -24.98
N ILE A 30 -32.75 20.47 -24.88
CA ILE A 30 -33.47 20.70 -23.62
C ILE A 30 -34.46 19.58 -23.36
N GLY A 31 -34.39 19.01 -22.16
CA GLY A 31 -35.34 18.03 -21.65
C GLY A 31 -36.16 18.55 -20.48
N ARG A 32 -37.19 17.79 -20.12
CA ARG A 32 -38.01 18.01 -18.91
C ARG A 32 -38.00 16.78 -18.02
N VAL A 33 -37.81 16.99 -16.71
CA VAL A 33 -37.89 15.91 -15.72
C VAL A 33 -39.32 15.38 -15.66
N VAL A 34 -39.47 14.07 -15.88
CA VAL A 34 -40.74 13.33 -15.75
C VAL A 34 -40.89 12.78 -14.35
N SER A 35 -39.80 12.31 -13.76
CA SER A 35 -39.79 11.79 -12.39
C SER A 35 -38.39 11.86 -11.82
N VAL A 36 -38.27 12.04 -10.51
CA VAL A 36 -37.00 11.97 -9.80
C VAL A 36 -37.17 11.21 -8.49
N GLY A 37 -36.21 10.36 -8.16
CA GLY A 37 -36.18 9.62 -6.90
C GLY A 37 -34.90 8.80 -6.78
N ASP A 38 -34.41 8.66 -5.55
CA ASP A 38 -33.21 7.89 -5.19
C ASP A 38 -31.97 8.27 -6.04
N GLY A 39 -31.81 9.56 -6.35
CA GLY A 39 -30.70 10.04 -7.19
C GLY A 39 -30.80 9.69 -8.68
N ILE A 40 -31.96 9.24 -9.17
CA ILE A 40 -32.22 9.02 -10.60
C ILE A 40 -33.35 9.93 -11.06
N ALA A 41 -33.10 10.64 -12.16
CA ALA A 41 -34.10 11.43 -12.88
C ALA A 41 -34.41 10.77 -14.23
N ARG A 42 -35.69 10.69 -14.58
CA ARG A 42 -36.14 10.35 -15.94
C ARG A 42 -36.48 11.64 -16.65
N VAL A 43 -35.92 11.84 -17.83
CA VAL A 43 -36.03 13.10 -18.57
C VAL A 43 -36.60 12.82 -19.95
N TYR A 44 -37.65 13.55 -20.33
CA TYR A 44 -38.22 13.53 -21.68
C TYR A 44 -37.53 14.61 -22.55
N GLY A 45 -37.30 14.32 -23.82
CA GLY A 45 -36.55 15.19 -24.75
C GLY A 45 -35.08 14.78 -24.83
N LEU A 46 -34.17 15.76 -25.00
CA LEU A 46 -32.73 15.50 -25.15
C LEU A 46 -32.41 14.57 -26.35
N ASN A 47 -33.07 14.77 -27.49
CA ASN A 47 -33.06 13.84 -28.62
C ASN A 47 -31.65 13.49 -29.15
N GLU A 48 -30.70 14.41 -29.02
CA GLU A 48 -29.33 14.24 -29.51
C GLU A 48 -28.32 13.89 -28.41
N ILE A 49 -28.77 13.56 -27.19
CA ILE A 49 -27.87 13.24 -26.08
C ILE A 49 -27.03 11.98 -26.34
N GLN A 50 -25.77 12.03 -25.93
CA GLN A 50 -24.87 10.89 -26.01
C GLN A 50 -24.89 10.08 -24.71
N ALA A 51 -24.64 8.77 -24.82
CA ALA A 51 -24.41 7.94 -23.65
C ALA A 51 -23.15 8.42 -22.92
N GLY A 52 -23.27 8.66 -21.61
CA GLY A 52 -22.20 9.22 -20.79
C GLY A 52 -22.05 10.75 -20.90
N GLU A 53 -22.97 11.44 -21.57
CA GLU A 53 -22.96 12.90 -21.63
C GLU A 53 -23.37 13.51 -20.29
N MET A 54 -22.69 14.59 -19.90
CA MET A 54 -23.04 15.40 -18.75
C MET A 54 -24.28 16.26 -19.07
N VAL A 55 -25.14 16.41 -18.08
CA VAL A 55 -26.27 17.34 -18.11
C VAL A 55 -26.27 18.25 -16.90
N GLU A 56 -26.97 19.37 -17.02
CA GLU A 56 -27.21 20.31 -15.94
C GLU A 56 -28.72 20.54 -15.77
N PHE A 57 -29.20 20.34 -14.54
CA PHE A 57 -30.58 20.61 -14.15
C PHE A 57 -30.76 22.10 -13.88
N ALA A 58 -31.99 22.60 -13.93
CA ALA A 58 -32.30 24.01 -13.65
C ALA A 58 -31.79 24.52 -12.29
N SER A 59 -31.63 23.62 -11.32
CA SER A 59 -31.04 23.90 -9.99
C SER A 59 -29.52 24.05 -9.99
N GLY A 60 -28.84 23.83 -11.12
CA GLY A 60 -27.38 23.78 -11.23
C GLY A 60 -26.77 22.43 -10.82
N VAL A 61 -27.59 21.49 -10.33
CA VAL A 61 -27.16 20.12 -10.07
C VAL A 61 -26.76 19.49 -11.40
N LYS A 62 -25.66 18.73 -11.40
CA LYS A 62 -25.19 18.00 -12.58
C LYS A 62 -25.64 16.55 -12.54
N GLY A 63 -25.73 15.93 -13.71
CA GLY A 63 -25.98 14.50 -13.85
C GLY A 63 -25.32 13.91 -15.08
N ILE A 64 -25.45 12.61 -15.25
CA ILE A 64 -24.95 11.87 -16.41
C ILE A 64 -26.06 11.02 -17.02
N ALA A 65 -26.17 11.06 -18.35
CA ALA A 65 -27.06 10.15 -19.08
C ALA A 65 -26.43 8.75 -19.16
N LEU A 66 -27.04 7.75 -18.50
CA LEU A 66 -26.57 6.36 -18.53
C LEU A 66 -27.44 5.44 -19.39
N ASN A 67 -28.77 5.58 -19.29
CA ASN A 67 -29.71 4.77 -20.07
C ASN A 67 -30.43 5.68 -21.07
N LEU A 68 -30.34 5.34 -22.35
CA LEU A 68 -31.08 6.01 -23.43
C LEU A 68 -32.22 5.08 -23.85
N GLU A 69 -33.44 5.38 -23.42
CA GLU A 69 -34.64 4.63 -23.79
C GLU A 69 -35.37 5.35 -24.95
N ASN A 70 -36.31 4.67 -25.60
CA ASN A 70 -37.02 5.23 -26.75
C ASN A 70 -37.81 6.51 -26.43
N GLU A 71 -38.31 6.65 -25.20
CA GLU A 71 -39.19 7.75 -24.81
C GLU A 71 -38.60 8.66 -23.73
N ASN A 72 -37.53 8.24 -23.05
CA ASN A 72 -36.93 9.01 -21.97
C ASN A 72 -35.44 8.69 -21.81
N VAL A 73 -34.75 9.55 -21.10
CA VAL A 73 -33.34 9.40 -20.75
C VAL A 73 -33.24 9.21 -19.24
N GLY A 74 -32.60 8.12 -18.83
CA GLY A 74 -32.24 7.84 -17.45
C GLY A 74 -30.96 8.59 -17.07
N ILE A 75 -31.12 9.63 -16.25
CA ILE A 75 -30.04 10.49 -15.78
C ILE A 75 -29.76 10.17 -14.32
N VAL A 76 -28.49 9.89 -14.03
CA VAL A 76 -28.01 9.72 -12.68
C VAL A 76 -27.50 11.06 -12.14
N VAL A 77 -27.95 11.42 -10.95
CA VAL A 77 -27.75 12.75 -10.34
C VAL A 77 -26.48 12.77 -9.47
N PHE A 78 -25.64 13.79 -9.62
CA PHE A 78 -24.38 13.95 -8.88
C PHE A 78 -24.50 14.78 -7.60
N GLY A 79 -25.68 15.30 -7.30
CA GLY A 79 -25.96 16.09 -6.10
C GLY A 79 -27.21 15.60 -5.36
N SER A 80 -27.80 16.49 -4.57
CA SER A 80 -29.07 16.20 -3.91
C SER A 80 -30.22 16.19 -4.93
N ASP A 81 -30.94 15.08 -4.97
CA ASP A 81 -32.17 14.93 -5.75
C ASP A 81 -33.33 15.77 -5.21
N THR A 82 -33.32 16.14 -3.92
CA THR A 82 -34.32 17.03 -3.31
C THR A 82 -34.37 18.43 -3.95
N ALA A 83 -33.31 18.83 -4.63
CA ALA A 83 -33.22 20.10 -5.36
C ALA A 83 -33.81 20.02 -6.79
N ILE A 84 -34.26 18.84 -7.22
CA ILE A 84 -34.83 18.58 -8.56
C ILE A 84 -36.31 18.26 -8.39
N LYS A 85 -37.16 18.80 -9.27
CA LYS A 85 -38.61 18.57 -9.28
C LYS A 85 -39.07 18.09 -10.65
N GLU A 86 -40.23 17.43 -10.65
CA GLU A 86 -40.95 17.12 -11.89
C GLU A 86 -41.25 18.41 -12.66
N GLY A 87 -41.06 18.38 -13.98
CA GLY A 87 -41.20 19.52 -14.87
C GLY A 87 -39.96 20.39 -15.01
N ASP A 88 -38.93 20.22 -14.16
CA ASP A 88 -37.69 21.00 -14.26
C ASP A 88 -37.01 20.81 -15.61
N LEU A 89 -36.38 21.89 -16.09
CA LEU A 89 -35.60 21.86 -17.31
C LEU A 89 -34.25 21.20 -17.07
N VAL A 90 -33.81 20.42 -18.05
CA VAL A 90 -32.49 19.79 -18.10
C VAL A 90 -31.81 20.18 -19.39
N LYS A 91 -30.55 20.58 -19.32
CA LYS A 91 -29.76 21.00 -20.48
C LYS A 91 -28.58 20.07 -20.68
N ARG A 92 -28.28 19.81 -21.94
CA ARG A 92 -27.05 19.15 -22.37
C ARG A 92 -25.86 20.05 -22.14
N THR A 93 -24.73 19.46 -21.78
CA THR A 93 -23.45 20.16 -21.76
C THR A 93 -22.67 20.00 -23.06
N GLY A 94 -23.03 19.03 -23.91
CA GLY A 94 -22.30 18.70 -25.14
C GLY A 94 -20.97 17.97 -24.90
N SER A 95 -20.67 17.63 -23.64
CA SER A 95 -19.42 16.95 -23.25
C SER A 95 -19.70 15.64 -22.51
N ILE A 96 -19.00 14.59 -22.92
CA ILE A 96 -18.83 13.38 -22.10
C ILE A 96 -18.12 13.77 -20.81
N VAL A 97 -18.44 13.11 -19.70
CA VAL A 97 -17.86 13.40 -18.39
C VAL A 97 -16.33 13.58 -18.46
N ASP A 98 -15.91 14.79 -18.08
CA ASP A 98 -14.51 15.20 -18.02
C ASP A 98 -14.22 15.92 -16.71
N VAL A 99 -12.94 15.96 -16.34
CA VAL A 99 -12.44 16.57 -15.10
C VAL A 99 -11.21 17.42 -15.39
N PRO A 100 -10.95 18.45 -14.58
CA PRO A 100 -9.68 19.16 -14.62
C PRO A 100 -8.52 18.20 -14.30
N ALA A 101 -7.46 18.30 -15.07
CA ALA A 101 -6.21 17.58 -14.90
C ALA A 101 -5.04 18.52 -15.19
N GLY A 102 -3.93 18.34 -14.48
CA GLY A 102 -2.75 19.20 -14.62
C GLY A 102 -2.03 19.43 -13.29
N LYS A 103 -0.91 20.12 -13.35
CA LYS A 103 -0.12 20.46 -12.15
C LYS A 103 -0.84 21.41 -11.20
N ALA A 104 -1.79 22.21 -11.69
CA ALA A 104 -2.63 23.07 -10.85
C ALA A 104 -3.47 22.30 -9.81
N MET A 105 -3.62 20.98 -9.98
CA MET A 105 -4.32 20.10 -9.04
C MET A 105 -3.45 19.72 -7.84
N LEU A 106 -2.12 19.88 -7.91
CA LEU A 106 -1.21 19.52 -6.84
C LEU A 106 -1.48 20.35 -5.57
N GLY A 107 -1.51 19.70 -4.42
CA GLY A 107 -1.84 20.31 -3.14
C GLY A 107 -3.32 20.64 -2.95
N ARG A 108 -4.20 20.20 -3.86
CA ARG A 108 -5.64 20.46 -3.81
C ARG A 108 -6.42 19.25 -3.32
N VAL A 109 -7.53 19.52 -2.65
CA VAL A 109 -8.56 18.53 -2.35
C VAL A 109 -9.78 18.84 -3.21
N VAL A 110 -10.18 17.89 -4.05
CA VAL A 110 -11.28 18.02 -5.00
C VAL A 110 -12.32 16.93 -4.83
N ASP A 111 -13.55 17.19 -5.27
CA ASP A 111 -14.59 16.16 -5.36
C ASP A 111 -14.41 15.25 -6.59
N ALA A 112 -15.33 14.31 -6.79
CA ALA A 112 -15.27 13.39 -7.94
C ALA A 112 -15.49 14.06 -9.31
N LEU A 113 -15.94 15.32 -9.38
CA LEU A 113 -16.05 16.11 -10.60
C LEU A 113 -14.86 17.07 -10.79
N GLY A 114 -13.88 17.02 -9.87
CA GLY A 114 -12.70 17.89 -9.86
C GLY A 114 -12.97 19.31 -9.36
N VAL A 115 -14.11 19.54 -8.69
CA VAL A 115 -14.40 20.83 -8.05
C VAL A 115 -13.64 20.91 -6.72
N PRO A 116 -12.88 21.99 -6.46
CA PRO A 116 -12.17 22.13 -5.20
C PRO A 116 -13.11 22.25 -3.99
N ILE A 117 -12.79 21.48 -2.95
CA ILE A 117 -13.53 21.44 -1.67
C ILE A 117 -12.65 21.82 -0.47
N ASP A 118 -11.41 22.24 -0.72
CA ASP A 118 -10.43 22.67 0.29
C ASP A 118 -10.56 24.13 0.74
N GLY A 119 -11.49 24.89 0.15
CA GLY A 119 -11.68 26.31 0.46
C GLY A 119 -10.59 27.24 -0.09
N ARG A 120 -9.65 26.73 -0.92
CA ARG A 120 -8.54 27.52 -1.49
C ARG A 120 -8.88 28.22 -2.82
N GLY A 121 -10.16 28.37 -3.12
CA GLY A 121 -10.65 29.00 -4.36
C GLY A 121 -10.63 28.10 -5.59
N ALA A 122 -10.96 28.65 -6.75
CA ALA A 122 -11.03 27.89 -8.01
C ALA A 122 -9.63 27.46 -8.52
N LEU A 123 -9.60 26.48 -9.41
CA LEU A 123 -8.37 26.06 -10.10
C LEU A 123 -8.10 26.99 -11.29
N SER A 124 -6.87 27.48 -11.42
CA SER A 124 -6.36 28.16 -12.60
C SER A 124 -5.44 27.23 -13.40
N ASP A 125 -5.36 27.39 -14.71
CA ASP A 125 -4.38 26.70 -15.57
C ASP A 125 -4.43 25.15 -15.50
N HIS A 126 -5.56 24.60 -15.94
CA HIS A 126 -5.78 23.16 -16.05
C HIS A 126 -6.36 22.81 -17.43
N GLU A 127 -6.05 21.61 -17.90
CA GLU A 127 -6.76 21.04 -19.05
C GLU A 127 -7.93 20.18 -18.57
N ARG A 128 -8.90 19.93 -19.45
CA ARG A 128 -9.98 18.97 -19.16
C ARG A 128 -9.67 17.65 -19.84
N ARG A 129 -9.79 16.55 -19.10
CA ARG A 129 -9.65 15.18 -19.61
C ARG A 129 -10.90 14.37 -19.34
N ARG A 130 -11.33 13.59 -20.32
CA ARG A 130 -12.43 12.64 -20.17
C ARG A 130 -12.08 11.62 -19.09
N VAL A 131 -13.03 11.32 -18.21
CA VAL A 131 -12.81 10.35 -17.11
C VAL A 131 -12.77 8.91 -17.63
N GLU A 132 -13.48 8.62 -18.72
CA GLU A 132 -13.45 7.34 -19.40
C GLU A 132 -12.68 7.44 -20.72
N VAL A 133 -11.45 6.94 -20.72
CA VAL A 133 -10.62 6.78 -21.92
C VAL A 133 -10.13 5.33 -22.01
N LYS A 134 -9.78 4.92 -23.23
CA LYS A 134 -9.25 3.58 -23.47
C LYS A 134 -7.85 3.46 -22.85
N ALA A 135 -7.59 2.32 -22.22
CA ALA A 135 -6.26 2.00 -21.69
C ALA A 135 -5.21 1.92 -22.83
N PRO A 136 -3.93 2.21 -22.51
CA PRO A 136 -2.80 1.97 -23.42
C PRO A 136 -2.81 0.57 -24.02
N GLY A 137 -2.64 0.49 -25.35
CA GLY A 137 -2.52 -0.78 -26.06
C GLY A 137 -1.19 -1.48 -25.78
N ILE A 138 -1.03 -2.73 -26.23
CA ILE A 138 0.16 -3.56 -25.96
C ILE A 138 1.47 -2.89 -26.44
N ILE A 139 1.48 -2.35 -27.66
CA ILE A 139 2.67 -1.72 -28.28
C ILE A 139 3.09 -0.43 -27.54
N GLU A 140 2.13 0.25 -26.90
CA GLU A 140 2.37 1.51 -26.19
C GLU A 140 2.94 1.30 -24.78
N ARG A 141 3.11 0.05 -24.35
CA ARG A 141 3.62 -0.30 -23.02
C ARG A 141 5.08 -0.74 -23.08
N LYS A 142 5.76 -0.66 -21.93
CA LYS A 142 7.09 -1.23 -21.68
C LYS A 142 7.05 -2.09 -20.43
N SER A 143 7.93 -3.09 -20.36
CA SER A 143 8.10 -3.90 -19.16
C SER A 143 8.47 -3.03 -17.95
N VAL A 144 7.86 -3.33 -16.81
CA VAL A 144 8.18 -2.67 -15.53
C VAL A 144 9.57 -3.12 -15.08
N HIS A 145 10.46 -2.15 -14.86
CA HIS A 145 11.87 -2.38 -14.52
C HIS A 145 12.46 -1.33 -13.54
N GLU A 146 11.69 -0.29 -13.24
CA GLU A 146 12.07 0.78 -12.31
C GLU A 146 11.34 0.54 -10.97
N PRO A 147 12.05 0.55 -9.82
CA PRO A 147 11.40 0.39 -8.52
C PRO A 147 10.52 1.60 -8.17
N MET A 148 9.39 1.35 -7.52
CA MET A 148 8.60 2.34 -6.81
C MET A 148 8.74 2.04 -5.31
N GLN A 149 9.61 2.79 -4.64
CA GLN A 149 9.98 2.54 -3.26
C GLN A 149 8.90 3.03 -2.30
N THR A 150 8.45 2.14 -1.42
CA THR A 150 7.41 2.45 -0.43
C THR A 150 7.98 3.00 0.87
N GLY A 151 9.27 2.77 1.13
CA GLY A 151 9.87 3.12 2.42
C GLY A 151 9.59 2.09 3.51
N LEU A 152 8.85 1.02 3.19
CA LEU A 152 8.51 -0.05 4.10
C LEU A 152 9.38 -1.27 3.83
N LYS A 153 10.19 -1.65 4.82
CA LYS A 153 11.08 -2.83 4.70
C LYS A 153 10.33 -4.06 4.22
N ALA A 154 9.16 -4.32 4.80
CA ALA A 154 8.34 -5.48 4.49
C ALA A 154 7.90 -5.52 3.01
N VAL A 155 7.55 -4.37 2.43
CA VAL A 155 7.08 -4.28 1.05
C VAL A 155 8.26 -4.29 0.09
N ASP A 156 9.22 -3.39 0.27
CA ASP A 156 10.34 -3.21 -0.66
C ASP A 156 11.26 -4.46 -0.74
N SER A 157 11.33 -5.28 0.33
CA SER A 157 12.11 -6.52 0.34
C SER A 157 11.34 -7.78 -0.10
N LEU A 158 10.08 -7.97 0.35
CA LEU A 158 9.35 -9.24 0.15
C LEU A 158 8.34 -9.20 -1.00
N VAL A 159 7.73 -8.05 -1.25
CA VAL A 159 6.67 -7.83 -2.25
C VAL A 159 6.89 -6.50 -2.97
N PRO A 160 8.01 -6.38 -3.72
CA PRO A 160 8.44 -5.13 -4.32
C PRO A 160 7.44 -4.64 -5.38
N ILE A 161 7.30 -3.32 -5.49
CA ILE A 161 6.39 -2.65 -6.41
C ILE A 161 7.22 -1.85 -7.42
N GLY A 162 6.90 -1.97 -8.70
CA GLY A 162 7.56 -1.22 -9.78
C GLY A 162 6.71 -0.09 -10.36
N ARG A 163 7.35 0.86 -11.03
CA ARG A 163 6.67 1.97 -11.71
C ARG A 163 5.82 1.47 -12.88
N GLY A 164 4.51 1.67 -12.81
CA GLY A 164 3.53 1.15 -13.76
C GLY A 164 2.89 -0.19 -13.38
N GLN A 165 3.21 -0.73 -12.19
CA GLN A 165 2.60 -1.94 -11.63
C GLN A 165 1.26 -1.63 -10.96
N ARG A 166 0.39 -2.64 -10.88
CA ARG A 166 -0.84 -2.60 -10.07
C ARG A 166 -0.69 -3.57 -8.90
N GLU A 167 -0.57 -3.06 -7.67
CA GLU A 167 -0.38 -3.91 -6.49
C GLU A 167 -1.57 -3.77 -5.53
N LEU A 168 -2.33 -4.84 -5.34
CA LEU A 168 -3.52 -4.85 -4.48
C LEU A 168 -3.14 -4.81 -3.01
N ILE A 169 -3.69 -3.88 -2.22
CA ILE A 169 -3.62 -3.93 -0.76
C ILE A 169 -4.95 -4.49 -0.26
N ILE A 170 -4.94 -5.73 0.24
CA ILE A 170 -6.15 -6.44 0.66
C ILE A 170 -6.04 -6.86 2.12
N GLY A 171 -7.15 -6.76 2.85
CA GLY A 171 -7.23 -7.27 4.20
C GLY A 171 -8.42 -6.72 4.96
N ASP A 172 -8.59 -7.20 6.18
CA ASP A 172 -9.72 -6.83 7.02
C ASP A 172 -9.65 -5.38 7.48
N ARG A 173 -10.76 -4.91 8.03
CA ARG A 173 -10.84 -3.60 8.68
C ARG A 173 -9.74 -3.46 9.75
N GLN A 174 -9.14 -2.27 9.85
CA GLN A 174 -8.14 -1.93 10.88
C GLN A 174 -6.83 -2.75 10.86
N THR A 175 -6.43 -3.31 9.72
CA THR A 175 -5.18 -4.08 9.57
C THR A 175 -3.97 -3.25 9.11
N GLY A 176 -4.13 -1.94 8.87
CA GLY A 176 -3.05 -1.05 8.44
C GLY A 176 -2.99 -0.73 6.94
N LYS A 177 -4.02 -1.07 6.15
CA LYS A 177 -4.09 -0.79 4.70
C LYS A 177 -3.79 0.66 4.33
N THR A 178 -4.53 1.60 4.94
CA THR A 178 -4.35 3.03 4.72
C THR A 178 -2.99 3.53 5.20
N ALA A 179 -2.43 2.95 6.27
CA ALA A 179 -1.09 3.33 6.76
C ALA A 179 -0.01 3.00 5.72
N ILE A 180 -0.06 1.81 5.10
CA ILE A 180 0.87 1.43 4.01
C ILE A 180 0.79 2.42 2.85
N ALA A 181 -0.43 2.82 2.45
CA ALA A 181 -0.64 3.76 1.38
C ALA A 181 -0.10 5.16 1.71
N ILE A 182 -0.31 5.65 2.93
CA ILE A 182 0.21 6.94 3.40
C ILE A 182 1.74 6.89 3.46
N ASP A 183 2.33 5.88 4.09
CA ASP A 183 3.79 5.71 4.18
C ASP A 183 4.44 5.72 2.78
N THR A 184 3.78 5.07 1.82
CA THR A 184 4.21 5.09 0.43
C THR A 184 4.23 6.51 -0.14
N ILE A 185 3.20 7.34 0.09
CA ILE A 185 3.18 8.74 -0.34
C ILE A 185 4.28 9.55 0.37
N LEU A 186 4.42 9.39 1.68
CA LEU A 186 5.40 10.13 2.50
C LEU A 186 6.84 9.85 2.06
N ASN A 187 7.16 8.60 1.71
CA ASN A 187 8.49 8.22 1.22
C ASN A 187 8.90 8.98 -0.05
N GLN A 188 7.93 9.37 -0.89
CA GLN A 188 8.24 10.04 -2.16
C GLN A 188 8.82 11.43 -1.97
N LYS A 189 8.62 12.08 -0.82
CA LYS A 189 9.20 13.39 -0.54
C LYS A 189 10.72 13.39 -0.71
N GLN A 190 11.40 12.47 -0.04
CA GLN A 190 12.86 12.36 -0.11
C GLN A 190 13.34 12.01 -1.53
N MET A 191 12.56 11.22 -2.26
CA MET A 191 12.87 10.86 -3.65
C MET A 191 12.70 12.07 -4.59
N ASN A 192 11.64 12.84 -4.39
CA ASN A 192 11.31 14.04 -5.16
C ASN A 192 12.29 15.19 -4.86
N GLU A 193 12.78 15.32 -3.62
CA GLU A 193 13.85 16.28 -3.26
C GLU A 193 15.18 15.98 -3.96
N ARG A 194 15.45 14.71 -4.29
CA ARG A 194 16.63 14.27 -5.05
C ARG A 194 16.45 14.35 -6.56
N ALA A 195 15.22 14.53 -7.05
CA ALA A 195 14.91 14.54 -8.47
C ALA A 195 15.50 15.80 -9.14
N THR A 196 16.19 15.60 -10.25
CA THR A 196 16.80 16.70 -11.03
C THR A 196 15.90 17.19 -12.15
N SER A 197 14.89 16.39 -12.49
CA SER A 197 13.93 16.65 -13.57
C SER A 197 12.54 16.15 -13.19
N GLU A 198 11.52 16.72 -13.81
CA GLU A 198 10.12 16.32 -13.57
C GLU A 198 9.83 14.87 -14.02
N SER A 199 10.63 14.35 -14.97
CA SER A 199 10.59 12.95 -15.39
C SER A 199 11.11 11.98 -14.32
N GLU A 200 11.73 12.46 -13.24
CA GLU A 200 12.16 11.61 -12.12
C GLU A 200 11.18 11.68 -10.94
N THR A 201 10.47 12.80 -10.82
CA THR A 201 9.47 13.08 -9.79
C THR A 201 8.29 12.11 -9.86
N LEU A 202 7.85 11.63 -8.71
CA LEU A 202 6.64 10.83 -8.56
C LEU A 202 5.51 11.68 -7.96
N TYR A 203 4.45 11.90 -8.74
CA TYR A 203 3.25 12.62 -8.32
C TYR A 203 2.21 11.65 -7.76
N CYS A 204 1.59 11.99 -6.63
CA CYS A 204 0.66 11.09 -5.95
C CYS A 204 -0.80 11.53 -6.16
N VAL A 205 -1.71 10.57 -6.31
CA VAL A 205 -3.14 10.79 -6.32
C VAL A 205 -3.78 9.85 -5.30
N TYR A 206 -4.46 10.40 -4.31
CA TYR A 206 -5.19 9.62 -3.32
C TYR A 206 -6.69 9.79 -3.53
N VAL A 207 -7.38 8.68 -3.82
CA VAL A 207 -8.83 8.67 -4.03
C VAL A 207 -9.52 8.06 -2.80
N ALA A 208 -10.17 8.90 -2.01
CA ALA A 208 -10.99 8.49 -0.87
C ALA A 208 -12.43 8.22 -1.33
N ILE A 209 -12.86 6.96 -1.25
CA ILE A 209 -14.15 6.47 -1.76
C ILE A 209 -14.98 5.99 -0.57
N GLY A 210 -16.15 6.59 -0.36
CA GLY A 210 -17.07 6.25 0.73
C GLY A 210 -16.44 6.37 2.14
N GLN A 211 -15.34 7.12 2.28
CA GLN A 211 -14.71 7.36 3.57
C GLN A 211 -15.47 8.42 4.37
N LYS A 212 -15.31 8.44 5.69
CA LYS A 212 -15.87 9.51 6.53
C LYS A 212 -15.12 10.81 6.28
N ARG A 213 -15.83 11.94 6.24
CA ARG A 213 -15.23 13.28 6.09
C ARG A 213 -14.13 13.56 7.12
N SER A 214 -14.32 13.14 8.37
CA SER A 214 -13.32 13.30 9.44
C SER A 214 -12.03 12.52 9.14
N THR A 215 -12.13 11.32 8.58
CA THR A 215 -10.97 10.49 8.19
C THR A 215 -10.21 11.14 7.03
N VAL A 216 -10.92 11.69 6.05
CA VAL A 216 -10.29 12.44 4.94
C VAL A 216 -9.59 13.70 5.46
N ALA A 217 -10.21 14.44 6.39
CA ALA A 217 -9.60 15.63 6.99
C ALA A 217 -8.31 15.29 7.76
N GLN A 218 -8.31 14.19 8.54
CA GLN A 218 -7.12 13.68 9.22
C GLN A 218 -6.01 13.29 8.22
N LEU A 219 -6.36 12.64 7.11
CA LEU A 219 -5.42 12.31 6.05
C LEU A 219 -4.79 13.57 5.44
N VAL A 220 -5.61 14.57 5.10
CA VAL A 220 -5.13 15.87 4.58
C VAL A 220 -4.16 16.51 5.57
N GLN A 221 -4.48 16.48 6.87
CA GLN A 221 -3.62 17.02 7.91
C GLN A 221 -2.27 16.31 7.96
N ILE A 222 -2.25 14.96 7.99
CA ILE A 222 -1.01 14.16 8.01
C ILE A 222 -0.13 14.49 6.79
N LEU A 223 -0.72 14.52 5.59
CA LEU A 223 0.01 14.85 4.37
C LEU A 223 0.48 16.30 4.35
N SER A 224 -0.27 17.23 4.95
CA SER A 224 0.15 18.63 5.06
C SER A 224 1.31 18.80 6.02
N GLU A 225 1.25 18.18 7.21
CA GLU A 225 2.31 18.24 8.23
C GLU A 225 3.62 17.64 7.74
N ALA A 226 3.54 16.63 6.87
CA ALA A 226 4.71 16.02 6.25
C ALA A 226 5.21 16.76 4.99
N ASN A 227 4.54 17.83 4.54
CA ASN A 227 4.75 18.50 3.24
C ASN A 227 4.60 17.56 2.02
N ALA A 228 3.76 16.53 2.14
CA ALA A 228 3.47 15.60 1.05
C ALA A 228 2.38 16.09 0.09
N LEU A 229 1.60 17.11 0.50
CA LEU A 229 0.57 17.71 -0.35
C LEU A 229 1.15 18.39 -1.60
N GLU A 230 2.38 18.90 -1.56
CA GLU A 230 3.00 19.65 -2.66
C GLU A 230 3.08 18.84 -3.97
N TYR A 231 3.18 17.51 -3.87
CA TYR A 231 3.21 16.59 -5.01
C TYR A 231 2.01 15.64 -5.04
N SER A 232 0.97 15.90 -4.24
CA SER A 232 -0.20 15.02 -4.11
C SER A 232 -1.51 15.72 -4.50
N ILE A 233 -2.43 14.96 -5.10
CA ILE A 233 -3.82 15.35 -5.37
C ILE A 233 -4.72 14.47 -4.51
N LEU A 234 -5.68 15.05 -3.78
CA LEU A 234 -6.71 14.29 -3.08
C LEU A 234 -8.05 14.41 -3.77
N VAL A 235 -8.63 13.27 -4.15
CA VAL A 235 -10.00 13.17 -4.68
C VAL A 235 -10.86 12.56 -3.59
N ALA A 236 -11.90 13.27 -3.15
CA ALA A 236 -12.78 12.81 -2.07
C ALA A 236 -14.22 12.67 -2.56
N ALA A 237 -14.71 11.43 -2.56
CA ALA A 237 -16.14 11.12 -2.59
C ALA A 237 -16.49 10.38 -1.31
N THR A 238 -16.96 11.12 -0.32
CA THR A 238 -17.19 10.65 1.04
C THR A 238 -18.50 9.88 1.17
N ALA A 239 -18.70 9.20 2.30
CA ALA A 239 -19.90 8.40 2.56
C ALA A 239 -21.21 9.19 2.52
N SER A 240 -21.16 10.51 2.73
CA SER A 240 -22.33 11.40 2.65
C SER A 240 -22.68 11.81 1.21
N ASP A 241 -21.78 11.57 0.27
CA ASP A 241 -21.94 12.02 -1.10
C ASP A 241 -22.71 10.93 -1.89
N PRO A 242 -23.51 11.31 -2.90
CA PRO A 242 -24.29 10.37 -3.69
C PRO A 242 -23.45 9.22 -4.27
N ALA A 243 -24.04 8.02 -4.37
CA ALA A 243 -23.40 6.84 -4.96
C ALA A 243 -22.73 7.11 -6.33
N PRO A 244 -23.29 7.95 -7.21
CA PRO A 244 -22.65 8.28 -8.49
C PRO A 244 -21.29 8.96 -8.33
N LEU A 245 -21.12 9.87 -7.37
CA LEU A 245 -19.81 10.48 -7.11
C LEU A 245 -18.80 9.45 -6.60
N GLN A 246 -19.22 8.54 -5.71
CA GLN A 246 -18.38 7.45 -5.21
C GLN A 246 -17.97 6.49 -6.35
N PHE A 247 -18.86 6.25 -7.31
CA PHE A 247 -18.59 5.47 -8.50
C PHE A 247 -17.55 6.13 -9.43
N PHE A 248 -17.66 7.45 -9.65
CA PHE A 248 -16.77 8.18 -10.57
C PHE A 248 -15.42 8.56 -9.98
N ALA A 249 -15.31 8.74 -8.66
CA ALA A 249 -14.07 9.23 -8.04
C ALA A 249 -12.80 8.49 -8.49
N PRO A 250 -12.78 7.15 -8.63
CA PRO A 250 -11.61 6.44 -9.14
C PRO A 250 -11.27 6.76 -10.59
N TYR A 251 -12.27 6.94 -11.45
CA TYR A 251 -12.05 7.33 -12.85
C TYR A 251 -11.51 8.76 -12.96
N SER A 252 -12.02 9.67 -12.13
CA SER A 252 -11.56 11.06 -12.06
C SER A 252 -10.12 11.15 -11.55
N GLY A 253 -9.80 10.45 -10.46
CA GLY A 253 -8.42 10.35 -9.97
C GLY A 253 -7.49 9.72 -11.00
N CYS A 254 -7.95 8.68 -11.71
CA CYS A 254 -7.17 8.06 -12.78
C CYS A 254 -6.86 9.06 -13.89
N ALA A 255 -7.85 9.83 -14.38
CA ALA A 255 -7.63 10.86 -15.40
C ALA A 255 -6.62 11.94 -14.95
N MET A 256 -6.65 12.34 -13.67
CA MET A 256 -5.66 13.26 -13.09
C MET A 256 -4.25 12.65 -13.04
N GLY A 257 -4.14 11.35 -12.70
CA GLY A 257 -2.86 10.62 -12.73
C GLY A 257 -2.32 10.38 -14.14
N GLU A 258 -3.20 10.15 -15.11
CA GLU A 258 -2.83 9.96 -16.53
C GLU A 258 -2.20 11.20 -17.16
N TYR A 259 -2.57 12.40 -16.69
CA TYR A 259 -1.88 13.63 -17.10
C TYR A 259 -0.37 13.50 -16.92
N PHE A 260 0.08 13.03 -15.76
CA PHE A 260 1.51 12.89 -15.49
C PHE A 260 2.13 11.78 -16.36
N ARG A 261 1.47 10.61 -16.45
CA ARG A 261 1.90 9.47 -17.27
C ARG A 261 2.12 9.86 -18.73
N ASP A 262 1.17 10.59 -19.32
CA ASP A 262 1.18 10.90 -20.76
C ASP A 262 2.13 12.06 -21.10
N ASN A 263 2.54 12.85 -20.11
CA ASN A 263 3.53 13.92 -20.26
C ASN A 263 4.95 13.49 -19.80
N GLY A 264 5.23 12.18 -19.84
CA GLY A 264 6.56 11.63 -19.55
C GLY A 264 7.00 11.69 -18.08
N MET A 265 6.07 11.95 -17.17
CA MET A 265 6.28 11.94 -15.73
C MET A 265 5.77 10.63 -15.12
N HIS A 266 6.00 10.43 -13.82
CA HIS A 266 5.53 9.26 -13.10
C HIS A 266 4.47 9.66 -12.08
N ALA A 267 3.43 8.82 -11.96
CA ALA A 267 2.40 8.97 -10.97
C ALA A 267 2.14 7.68 -10.18
N LEU A 268 1.71 7.86 -8.94
CA LEU A 268 1.18 6.84 -8.05
C LEU A 268 -0.28 7.17 -7.77
N ILE A 269 -1.19 6.22 -7.96
CA ILE A 269 -2.59 6.37 -7.58
C ILE A 269 -3.00 5.33 -6.54
N ILE A 270 -3.67 5.77 -5.48
CA ILE A 270 -4.23 4.93 -4.43
C ILE A 270 -5.75 5.04 -4.47
N TYR A 271 -6.44 3.89 -4.43
CA TYR A 271 -7.91 3.84 -4.37
C TYR A 271 -8.35 3.26 -3.04
N ASP A 272 -8.88 4.09 -2.12
CA ASP A 272 -9.28 3.69 -0.76
C ASP A 272 -10.80 3.91 -0.52
N ASP A 273 -11.67 2.95 -0.80
CA ASP A 273 -11.37 1.62 -1.34
C ASP A 273 -12.30 1.20 -2.50
N LEU A 274 -11.84 0.25 -3.31
CA LEU A 274 -12.60 -0.22 -4.48
C LEU A 274 -13.81 -1.10 -4.10
N SER A 275 -13.83 -1.68 -2.90
CA SER A 275 -15.00 -2.41 -2.39
C SER A 275 -16.21 -1.47 -2.28
N LYS A 276 -15.99 -0.24 -1.77
CA LYS A 276 -17.03 0.80 -1.70
C LYS A 276 -17.44 1.30 -3.08
N GLN A 277 -16.52 1.40 -4.04
CA GLN A 277 -16.88 1.71 -5.44
C GLN A 277 -17.82 0.65 -6.02
N ALA A 278 -17.53 -0.64 -5.82
CA ALA A 278 -18.38 -1.72 -6.29
C ALA A 278 -19.79 -1.66 -5.66
N VAL A 279 -19.87 -1.35 -4.36
CA VAL A 279 -21.16 -1.18 -3.66
C VAL A 279 -21.95 0.01 -4.23
N ALA A 280 -21.29 1.13 -4.51
CA ALA A 280 -21.92 2.29 -5.16
C ALA A 280 -22.43 1.95 -6.57
N TYR A 281 -21.65 1.21 -7.36
CA TYR A 281 -22.06 0.75 -8.68
C TYR A 281 -23.25 -0.22 -8.63
N ARG A 282 -23.27 -1.10 -7.62
CA ARG A 282 -24.39 -2.00 -7.36
C ARG A 282 -25.67 -1.22 -7.08
N GLN A 283 -25.62 -0.22 -6.20
CA GLN A 283 -26.76 0.63 -5.89
C GLN A 283 -27.31 1.32 -7.15
N MET A 284 -26.44 1.95 -7.93
CA MET A 284 -26.83 2.60 -9.19
C MET A 284 -27.47 1.63 -10.17
N SER A 285 -26.89 0.45 -10.34
CA SER A 285 -27.38 -0.56 -11.29
C SER A 285 -28.76 -1.09 -10.92
N LEU A 286 -29.00 -1.33 -9.62
CA LEU A 286 -30.29 -1.80 -9.12
C LEU A 286 -31.39 -0.75 -9.30
N LEU A 287 -31.09 0.53 -9.02
CA LEU A 287 -32.03 1.63 -9.21
C LEU A 287 -32.36 1.87 -10.69
N LEU A 288 -31.38 1.65 -11.58
CA LEU A 288 -31.57 1.61 -13.04
C LEU A 288 -32.25 0.33 -13.55
N ARG A 289 -32.69 -0.57 -12.64
CA ARG A 289 -33.34 -1.85 -12.93
C ARG A 289 -32.53 -2.76 -13.85
N ARG A 290 -31.20 -2.68 -13.79
CA ARG A 290 -30.32 -3.66 -14.44
C ARG A 290 -30.42 -5.00 -13.71
N PRO A 291 -30.39 -6.13 -14.43
CA PRO A 291 -30.50 -7.45 -13.80
C PRO A 291 -29.30 -7.71 -12.87
N PRO A 292 -29.52 -8.11 -11.61
CA PRO A 292 -28.46 -8.45 -10.68
C PRO A 292 -27.90 -9.86 -10.94
N GLY A 293 -26.63 -10.05 -10.56
CA GLY A 293 -25.94 -11.34 -10.53
C GLY A 293 -25.60 -11.78 -9.10
N ARG A 294 -24.41 -12.39 -8.92
CA ARG A 294 -23.92 -12.86 -7.61
C ARG A 294 -23.81 -11.71 -6.61
N GLU A 295 -24.26 -11.93 -5.37
CA GLU A 295 -24.26 -10.93 -4.30
C GLU A 295 -24.96 -9.60 -4.69
N ALA A 296 -25.92 -9.70 -5.61
CA ALA A 296 -26.67 -8.60 -6.23
C ALA A 296 -25.84 -7.58 -7.04
N PHE A 297 -24.56 -7.85 -7.31
CA PHE A 297 -23.75 -7.01 -8.20
C PHE A 297 -24.20 -7.16 -9.66
N PRO A 298 -24.07 -6.12 -10.50
CA PRO A 298 -24.35 -6.23 -11.92
C PRO A 298 -23.33 -7.14 -12.62
N GLY A 299 -23.73 -7.75 -13.74
CA GLY A 299 -22.90 -8.74 -14.47
C GLY A 299 -21.57 -8.19 -15.02
N ASP A 300 -21.43 -6.86 -15.13
CA ASP A 300 -20.25 -6.15 -15.63
C ASP A 300 -19.38 -5.55 -14.52
N VAL A 301 -19.56 -5.95 -13.25
CA VAL A 301 -18.71 -5.46 -12.14
C VAL A 301 -17.23 -5.82 -12.31
N PHE A 302 -16.90 -6.90 -13.01
CA PHE A 302 -15.50 -7.18 -13.39
C PHE A 302 -14.98 -6.16 -14.40
N TYR A 303 -15.82 -5.75 -15.36
CA TYR A 303 -15.47 -4.73 -16.35
C TYR A 303 -15.22 -3.37 -15.71
N LEU A 304 -15.94 -3.02 -14.64
CA LEU A 304 -15.73 -1.81 -13.84
C LEU A 304 -14.27 -1.64 -13.41
N HIS A 305 -13.72 -2.63 -12.70
CA HIS A 305 -12.38 -2.54 -12.13
C HIS A 305 -11.29 -2.84 -13.17
N SER A 306 -11.55 -3.74 -14.13
CA SER A 306 -10.56 -4.05 -15.17
C SER A 306 -10.28 -2.86 -16.07
N ARG A 307 -11.33 -2.17 -16.57
CA ARG A 307 -11.14 -0.98 -17.41
C ARG A 307 -10.51 0.21 -16.67
N LEU A 308 -10.67 0.27 -15.35
CA LEU A 308 -10.02 1.24 -14.48
C LEU A 308 -8.53 0.91 -14.30
N LEU A 309 -8.23 -0.29 -13.81
CA LEU A 309 -6.87 -0.68 -13.42
C LEU A 309 -5.96 -0.91 -14.63
N GLU A 310 -6.48 -1.33 -15.78
CA GLU A 310 -5.69 -1.48 -17.02
C GLU A 310 -5.16 -0.15 -17.58
N ARG A 311 -5.67 1.00 -17.10
CA ARG A 311 -5.12 2.31 -17.44
C ARG A 311 -3.80 2.60 -16.70
N ALA A 312 -3.54 1.96 -15.57
CA ALA A 312 -2.25 2.04 -14.90
C ALA A 312 -1.22 1.20 -15.67
N ALA A 313 -0.21 1.86 -16.24
CA ALA A 313 0.82 1.23 -17.08
C ALA A 313 2.12 2.05 -17.13
N LYS A 314 3.23 1.39 -17.47
CA LYS A 314 4.48 2.03 -17.92
C LYS A 314 4.44 2.21 -19.44
N ARG A 315 4.54 3.46 -19.91
CA ARG A 315 4.58 3.80 -21.33
C ARG A 315 5.91 3.40 -21.96
N SER A 316 5.88 3.13 -23.26
CA SER A 316 7.08 2.89 -24.06
C SER A 316 7.92 4.15 -24.23
N ASP A 317 9.19 3.99 -24.59
CA ASP A 317 10.09 5.13 -24.80
C ASP A 317 9.61 6.03 -25.95
N GLN A 318 8.92 5.45 -26.95
CA GLN A 318 8.29 6.17 -28.06
C GLN A 318 7.04 6.96 -27.65
N THR A 319 6.42 6.59 -26.52
CA THR A 319 5.19 7.20 -26.03
C THR A 319 5.41 8.00 -24.74
N GLY A 320 6.65 8.49 -24.54
CA GLY A 320 7.02 9.42 -23.47
C GLY A 320 7.59 8.77 -22.21
N ALA A 321 7.64 7.44 -22.12
CA ALA A 321 8.20 6.68 -20.99
C ALA A 321 7.59 6.95 -19.60
N GLY A 322 6.54 7.76 -19.46
CA GLY A 322 5.88 7.99 -18.18
C GLY A 322 5.19 6.74 -17.62
N SER A 323 4.76 6.80 -16.36
CA SER A 323 4.08 5.66 -15.73
C SER A 323 2.96 6.08 -14.79
N LEU A 324 1.94 5.24 -14.68
CA LEU A 324 0.95 5.30 -13.61
C LEU A 324 0.97 3.98 -12.83
N THR A 325 1.44 4.01 -11.59
CA THR A 325 1.43 2.88 -10.65
C THR A 325 0.14 2.93 -9.84
N ALA A 326 -0.54 1.81 -9.65
CA ALA A 326 -1.82 1.77 -8.92
C ALA A 326 -1.77 0.87 -7.69
N LEU A 327 -2.24 1.39 -6.56
CA LEU A 327 -2.44 0.67 -5.30
C LEU A 327 -3.93 0.64 -4.96
N PRO A 328 -4.72 -0.27 -5.57
CA PRO A 328 -6.10 -0.46 -5.15
C PRO A 328 -6.15 -1.07 -3.75
N VAL A 329 -7.04 -0.55 -2.91
CA VAL A 329 -7.35 -1.10 -1.60
C VAL A 329 -8.66 -1.89 -1.69
N ILE A 330 -8.70 -3.07 -1.07
CA ILE A 330 -9.91 -3.88 -0.90
C ILE A 330 -10.06 -4.24 0.57
N GLU A 331 -11.23 -3.97 1.13
CA GLU A 331 -11.63 -4.46 2.44
C GLU A 331 -12.29 -5.84 2.32
N THR A 332 -11.74 -6.83 3.01
CA THR A 332 -12.35 -8.16 3.19
C THR A 332 -13.27 -8.17 4.41
N GLN A 333 -14.15 -9.16 4.47
CA GLN A 333 -14.98 -9.44 5.63
C GLN A 333 -14.50 -10.75 6.26
N ALA A 334 -14.06 -10.70 7.51
CA ALA A 334 -13.59 -11.85 8.27
C ALA A 334 -12.48 -12.67 7.56
N GLY A 335 -11.55 -11.98 6.88
CA GLY A 335 -10.43 -12.58 6.16
C GLY A 335 -10.81 -13.29 4.87
N ASP A 336 -12.06 -13.21 4.41
CA ASP A 336 -12.51 -13.93 3.23
C ASP A 336 -12.02 -13.27 1.92
N VAL A 337 -10.88 -13.74 1.44
CA VAL A 337 -10.33 -13.38 0.12
C VAL A 337 -11.03 -14.09 -1.04
N SER A 338 -11.95 -15.03 -0.76
CA SER A 338 -12.73 -15.76 -1.77
C SER A 338 -14.07 -15.10 -2.12
N ALA A 339 -14.42 -14.02 -1.42
CA ALA A 339 -15.59 -13.20 -1.72
C ALA A 339 -15.55 -12.63 -3.15
N TYR A 340 -16.72 -12.21 -3.65
CA TYR A 340 -16.88 -11.93 -5.09
C TYR A 340 -16.03 -10.74 -5.59
N ILE A 341 -15.92 -9.65 -4.84
CA ILE A 341 -15.10 -8.50 -5.26
C ILE A 341 -13.59 -8.78 -5.14
N PRO A 342 -13.06 -9.32 -4.02
CA PRO A 342 -11.66 -9.77 -3.95
C PRO A 342 -11.25 -10.68 -5.11
N THR A 343 -12.05 -11.71 -5.41
CA THR A 343 -11.77 -12.67 -6.48
C THR A 343 -11.82 -12.06 -7.88
N ASN A 344 -12.52 -10.94 -8.06
CA ASN A 344 -12.48 -10.17 -9.31
C ASN A 344 -11.22 -9.31 -9.44
N VAL A 345 -10.75 -8.68 -8.34
CA VAL A 345 -9.64 -7.71 -8.38
C VAL A 345 -8.26 -8.38 -8.37
N ILE A 346 -8.08 -9.47 -7.62
CA ILE A 346 -6.82 -10.25 -7.57
C ILE A 346 -6.28 -10.63 -8.97
N PRO A 347 -7.08 -11.15 -9.91
CA PRO A 347 -6.58 -11.49 -11.24
C PRO A 347 -6.31 -10.26 -12.13
N ILE A 348 -6.87 -9.09 -11.81
CA ILE A 348 -6.67 -7.84 -12.57
C ILE A 348 -5.36 -7.16 -12.18
N THR A 349 -5.04 -7.10 -10.88
CA THR A 349 -3.77 -6.53 -10.40
C THR A 349 -2.60 -7.42 -10.77
N ASP A 350 -1.35 -6.95 -10.65
CA ASP A 350 -0.11 -7.69 -10.90
C ASP A 350 0.45 -8.38 -9.65
N GLY A 351 -0.27 -8.29 -8.54
CA GLY A 351 0.15 -8.79 -7.24
C GLY A 351 -0.81 -8.34 -6.15
N GLN A 352 -0.53 -8.82 -4.94
CA GLN A 352 -1.28 -8.49 -3.75
C GLN A 352 -0.40 -8.49 -2.50
N ILE A 353 -0.70 -7.56 -1.60
CA ILE A 353 -0.22 -7.43 -0.24
C ILE A 353 -1.39 -7.75 0.68
N CYS A 354 -1.37 -8.95 1.26
CA CYS A 354 -2.42 -9.46 2.14
C CYS A 354 -2.10 -9.10 3.59
N LEU A 355 -2.98 -8.35 4.23
CA LEU A 355 -2.88 -7.98 5.64
C LEU A 355 -3.80 -8.84 6.50
N GLU A 356 -3.24 -9.37 7.59
CA GLU A 356 -3.97 -10.25 8.51
C GLU A 356 -4.12 -9.64 9.89
N THR A 357 -5.35 -9.73 10.41
CA THR A 357 -5.71 -9.29 11.76
C THR A 357 -4.92 -10.01 12.84
N GLU A 358 -4.67 -11.31 12.66
CA GLU A 358 -3.91 -12.12 13.63
C GLU A 358 -2.46 -11.65 13.76
N LEU A 359 -1.76 -11.39 12.64
CA LEU A 359 -0.40 -10.87 12.66
C LEU A 359 -0.33 -9.49 13.34
N PHE A 360 -1.34 -8.64 13.09
CA PHE A 360 -1.43 -7.32 13.69
C PHE A 360 -1.53 -7.37 15.22
N TYR A 361 -2.31 -8.32 15.77
CA TYR A 361 -2.45 -8.51 17.22
C TYR A 361 -1.25 -9.22 17.86
N ARG A 362 -0.53 -10.06 17.11
CA ARG A 362 0.76 -10.65 17.53
C ARG A 362 1.94 -9.67 17.52
N GLY A 363 1.70 -8.38 17.21
CA GLY A 363 2.74 -7.34 17.19
C GLY A 363 3.61 -7.35 15.94
N ILE A 364 3.21 -8.04 14.87
CA ILE A 364 3.88 -7.98 13.57
C ILE A 364 3.22 -6.85 12.77
N ARG A 365 3.89 -5.71 12.67
CA ARG A 365 3.38 -4.50 12.01
C ARG A 365 4.49 -3.91 11.11
N PRO A 366 4.28 -3.73 9.80
CA PRO A 366 3.05 -3.98 9.03
C PRO A 366 2.61 -5.46 9.02
N ALA A 367 1.31 -5.71 9.07
CA ALA A 367 0.72 -7.04 9.27
C ALA A 367 0.65 -7.90 8.00
N ILE A 368 1.74 -7.94 7.23
CA ILE A 368 1.80 -8.58 5.92
C ILE A 368 1.95 -10.09 6.06
N ASN A 369 1.03 -10.85 5.47
CA ASN A 369 1.21 -12.28 5.28
C ASN A 369 2.14 -12.54 4.09
N VAL A 370 3.37 -12.97 4.40
CA VAL A 370 4.42 -13.22 3.40
C VAL A 370 4.08 -14.35 2.42
N GLY A 371 3.29 -15.35 2.85
CA GLY A 371 2.89 -16.49 2.02
C GLY A 371 1.77 -16.15 1.04
N LEU A 372 0.78 -15.37 1.47
CA LEU A 372 -0.35 -14.96 0.64
C LEU A 372 -0.01 -13.75 -0.25
N SER A 373 0.98 -12.95 0.12
CA SER A 373 1.39 -11.76 -0.61
C SER A 373 2.36 -12.08 -1.74
N VAL A 374 2.09 -11.59 -2.94
CA VAL A 374 2.83 -11.92 -4.17
C VAL A 374 2.95 -10.67 -5.03
N SER A 375 4.14 -10.41 -5.57
CA SER A 375 4.35 -9.44 -6.66
C SER A 375 4.80 -10.22 -7.89
N ARG A 376 4.03 -10.17 -9.00
CA ARG A 376 4.31 -10.94 -10.22
C ARG A 376 5.39 -10.29 -11.08
N VAL A 377 5.66 -8.99 -10.89
CA VAL A 377 6.86 -8.33 -11.43
C VAL A 377 8.10 -8.81 -10.69
N GLY A 378 7.97 -9.00 -9.37
CA GLY A 378 9.01 -9.58 -8.52
C GLY A 378 10.31 -8.81 -8.55
N SER A 379 11.44 -9.52 -8.64
CA SER A 379 12.79 -8.93 -8.51
C SER A 379 13.17 -7.94 -9.63
N ALA A 380 12.40 -7.85 -10.71
CA ALA A 380 12.60 -6.83 -11.75
C ALA A 380 12.26 -5.42 -11.23
N ALA A 381 11.44 -5.32 -10.18
CA ALA A 381 11.11 -4.07 -9.49
C ALA A 381 12.03 -3.80 -8.28
N GLN A 382 13.16 -4.49 -8.14
CA GLN A 382 14.11 -4.29 -7.03
C GLN A 382 15.43 -3.71 -7.51
N LEU A 383 16.05 -2.91 -6.65
CA LEU A 383 17.46 -2.56 -6.80
C LEU A 383 18.32 -3.83 -6.64
N LYS A 384 19.43 -3.89 -7.39
CA LYS A 384 20.34 -5.04 -7.37
C LYS A 384 20.84 -5.38 -5.96
N ALA A 385 21.15 -4.36 -5.15
CA ALA A 385 21.60 -4.54 -3.77
C ALA A 385 20.51 -5.17 -2.88
N MET A 386 19.26 -4.67 -2.96
CA MET A 386 18.14 -5.27 -2.22
C MET A 386 17.88 -6.72 -2.65
N LYS A 387 17.95 -7.00 -3.96
CA LYS A 387 17.80 -8.35 -4.52
C LYS A 387 18.85 -9.33 -3.99
N GLN A 388 20.09 -8.90 -3.85
CA GLN A 388 21.18 -9.74 -3.32
C GLN A 388 20.96 -10.09 -1.84
N VAL A 389 20.48 -9.14 -1.04
CA VAL A 389 20.29 -9.33 0.40
C VAL A 389 19.01 -10.13 0.71
N CYS A 390 17.93 -9.91 -0.04
CA CYS A 390 16.61 -10.47 0.29
C CYS A 390 16.19 -11.68 -0.57
N GLY A 391 17.06 -12.13 -1.48
CA GLY A 391 16.72 -13.17 -2.45
C GLY A 391 16.19 -14.48 -1.85
N SER A 392 16.71 -14.89 -0.68
CA SER A 392 16.25 -16.09 0.02
C SER A 392 15.25 -15.82 1.16
N SER A 393 15.10 -14.56 1.60
CA SER A 393 14.34 -14.22 2.81
C SER A 393 12.86 -14.61 2.72
N LYS A 394 12.23 -14.46 1.55
CA LYS A 394 10.83 -14.86 1.36
C LYS A 394 10.64 -16.37 1.48
N LEU A 395 11.57 -17.15 0.90
CA LEU A 395 11.53 -18.61 0.97
C LEU A 395 11.74 -19.10 2.41
N GLU A 396 12.70 -18.50 3.11
CA GLU A 396 12.99 -18.84 4.52
C GLU A 396 11.81 -18.51 5.45
N LEU A 397 11.15 -17.37 5.25
CA LEU A 397 9.94 -17.01 6.00
C LEU A 397 8.74 -17.90 5.68
N ALA A 398 8.63 -18.38 4.43
CA ALA A 398 7.59 -19.33 4.04
C ALA A 398 7.82 -20.70 4.73
N GLN A 399 9.04 -21.23 4.65
CA GLN A 399 9.42 -22.47 5.33
C GLN A 399 9.25 -22.37 6.84
N TYR A 400 9.62 -21.23 7.43
CA TYR A 400 9.39 -20.97 8.85
C TYR A 400 7.91 -21.09 9.24
N ARG A 401 7.00 -20.51 8.45
CA ARG A 401 5.56 -20.57 8.76
C ARG A 401 5.00 -21.98 8.66
N GLU A 402 5.43 -22.76 7.66
CA GLU A 402 5.02 -24.15 7.52
C GLU A 402 5.43 -24.96 8.75
N VAL A 403 6.68 -24.82 9.18
CA VAL A 403 7.25 -25.58 10.30
C VAL A 403 6.73 -25.08 11.66
N ALA A 404 6.53 -23.77 11.83
CA ALA A 404 6.08 -23.17 13.09
C ALA A 404 4.70 -23.68 13.52
N ALA A 405 3.82 -24.04 12.58
CA ALA A 405 2.53 -24.64 12.89
C ALA A 405 2.68 -26.05 13.50
N PHE A 406 3.63 -26.86 13.02
CA PHE A 406 3.88 -28.21 13.53
C PHE A 406 4.66 -28.20 14.85
N ALA A 407 5.57 -27.23 15.01
CA ALA A 407 6.39 -27.08 16.21
C ALA A 407 5.58 -26.81 17.49
N GLN A 408 4.32 -26.35 17.38
CA GLN A 408 3.44 -26.16 18.54
C GLN A 408 3.01 -27.47 19.22
N PHE A 409 3.17 -28.62 18.55
CA PHE A 409 2.69 -29.92 19.04
C PHE A 409 3.82 -30.95 19.25
N GLY A 410 5.06 -30.62 18.89
CA GLY A 410 6.21 -31.53 18.97
C GLY A 410 7.09 -31.26 20.19
N SER A 411 7.33 -32.26 21.03
CA SER A 411 8.25 -32.16 22.19
C SER A 411 9.73 -32.26 21.80
N ASP A 412 10.04 -33.03 20.74
CA ASP A 412 11.40 -33.22 20.24
C ASP A 412 11.50 -32.81 18.77
N LEU A 413 12.21 -31.70 18.54
CA LEU A 413 12.52 -31.19 17.20
C LEU A 413 13.99 -31.48 16.90
N ASP A 414 14.28 -31.99 15.70
CA ASP A 414 15.66 -32.19 15.26
C ASP A 414 16.40 -30.84 15.10
N ALA A 415 17.73 -30.88 15.16
CA ALA A 415 18.57 -29.69 15.16
C ALA A 415 18.36 -28.79 13.93
N ALA A 416 18.04 -29.36 12.76
CA ALA A 416 17.80 -28.56 11.55
C ALA A 416 16.48 -27.80 11.65
N THR A 417 15.43 -28.44 12.14
CA THR A 417 14.13 -27.81 12.41
C THR A 417 14.23 -26.70 13.46
N GLN A 418 14.97 -26.93 14.55
CA GLN A 418 15.21 -25.88 15.56
C GLN A 418 15.98 -24.68 14.97
N ALA A 419 17.02 -24.91 14.17
CA ALA A 419 17.77 -23.85 13.52
C ALA A 419 16.88 -23.02 12.57
N LEU A 420 16.00 -23.68 11.82
CA LEU A 420 15.03 -23.05 10.93
C LEU A 420 14.02 -22.19 11.70
N LEU A 421 13.47 -22.70 12.81
CA LEU A 421 12.54 -21.96 13.67
C LEU A 421 13.20 -20.74 14.31
N ASN A 422 14.40 -20.91 14.86
CA ASN A 422 15.16 -19.82 15.46
C ASN A 422 15.52 -18.73 14.43
N ARG A 423 15.91 -19.15 13.22
CA ARG A 423 16.20 -18.23 12.12
C ARG A 423 14.94 -17.48 11.68
N GLY A 424 13.85 -18.20 11.45
CA GLY A 424 12.59 -17.62 10.99
C GLY A 424 11.93 -16.68 12.00
N ALA A 425 11.99 -17.00 13.30
CA ALA A 425 11.52 -16.13 14.37
C ALA A 425 12.23 -14.77 14.34
N ARG A 426 13.56 -14.77 14.16
CA ARG A 426 14.37 -13.55 14.05
C ARG A 426 14.09 -12.79 12.75
N LEU A 427 14.02 -13.50 11.62
CA LEU A 427 13.67 -12.88 10.33
C LEU A 427 12.29 -12.21 10.35
N THR A 428 11.38 -12.67 11.20
CA THR A 428 10.04 -12.07 11.39
C THR A 428 10.10 -10.69 12.08
N GLU A 429 11.16 -10.41 12.85
CA GLU A 429 11.36 -9.09 13.48
C GLU A 429 11.89 -8.03 12.52
N VAL A 430 12.69 -8.43 11.53
CA VAL A 430 13.31 -7.52 10.54
C VAL A 430 12.30 -6.59 9.83
N PRO A 431 11.18 -7.10 9.26
CA PRO A 431 10.24 -6.27 8.52
C PRO A 431 9.37 -5.38 9.41
N LYS A 432 9.43 -5.51 10.75
CA LYS A 432 8.64 -4.66 11.65
C LYS A 432 9.06 -3.20 11.53
N GLN A 433 8.09 -2.31 11.47
CA GLN A 433 8.29 -0.87 11.27
C GLN A 433 7.08 -0.09 11.84
N PRO A 434 7.31 1.02 12.57
CA PRO A 434 6.24 1.90 12.99
C PRO A 434 5.62 2.62 11.78
N GLN A 435 4.35 3.04 11.93
CA GLN A 435 3.64 3.82 10.91
C GLN A 435 4.24 5.22 10.75
N TYR A 436 4.09 5.80 9.56
CA TYR A 436 4.50 7.19 9.25
C TYR A 436 5.99 7.46 9.39
N THR A 437 6.80 6.40 9.34
CA THR A 437 8.25 6.47 9.47
C THR A 437 8.91 5.74 8.30
N PRO A 438 8.69 6.18 7.04
CA PRO A 438 9.29 5.55 5.88
C PRO A 438 10.82 5.65 5.93
N LEU A 439 11.50 4.58 5.52
CA LEU A 439 12.95 4.48 5.55
C LEU A 439 13.54 4.61 4.13
N PRO A 440 14.57 5.45 3.94
CA PRO A 440 15.37 5.45 2.72
C PRO A 440 15.89 4.04 2.40
N ILE A 441 16.00 3.72 1.11
CA ILE A 441 16.38 2.38 0.67
C ILE A 441 17.75 1.93 1.21
N GLU A 442 18.68 2.87 1.36
CA GLU A 442 20.02 2.61 1.87
C GLU A 442 19.96 2.16 3.35
N LYS A 443 19.10 2.81 4.16
CA LYS A 443 18.85 2.42 5.55
C LYS A 443 18.14 1.07 5.64
N GLN A 444 17.21 0.79 4.74
CA GLN A 444 16.53 -0.52 4.70
C GLN A 444 17.53 -1.65 4.43
N ILE A 445 18.35 -1.52 3.38
CA ILE A 445 19.37 -2.53 3.01
C ILE A 445 20.34 -2.73 4.18
N LEU A 446 20.88 -1.65 4.74
CA LEU A 446 21.81 -1.73 5.87
C LEU A 446 21.15 -2.38 7.09
N GLY A 447 19.91 -2.01 7.42
CA GLY A 447 19.18 -2.59 8.55
C GLY A 447 18.95 -4.09 8.39
N ILE A 448 18.59 -4.54 7.19
CA ILE A 448 18.42 -5.97 6.88
C ILE A 448 19.77 -6.70 6.98
N VAL A 449 20.83 -6.16 6.37
CA VAL A 449 22.18 -6.74 6.42
C VAL A 449 22.71 -6.82 7.84
N ILE A 450 22.65 -5.73 8.63
CA ILE A 450 23.11 -5.71 10.01
C ILE A 450 22.35 -6.75 10.83
N TYR A 451 21.03 -6.85 10.67
CA TYR A 451 20.26 -7.83 11.42
C TYR A 451 20.68 -9.26 11.05
N ILE A 452 20.86 -9.55 9.76
CA ILE A 452 21.37 -10.84 9.28
C ILE A 452 22.80 -11.12 9.80
N ILE A 453 23.69 -10.12 9.85
CA ILE A 453 25.08 -10.28 10.33
C ILE A 453 25.15 -10.41 11.86
N ARG A 454 24.36 -9.64 12.61
CA ARG A 454 24.23 -9.79 14.07
C ARG A 454 23.82 -11.22 14.45
N MET A 455 23.03 -11.89 13.60
CA MET A 455 22.69 -13.30 13.80
C MET A 455 23.91 -14.23 13.70
N VAL A 456 24.87 -13.94 12.82
CA VAL A 456 26.12 -14.69 12.71
C VAL A 456 27.00 -14.42 13.92
N PHE A 457 27.12 -13.16 14.34
CA PHE A 457 27.97 -12.78 15.47
C PHE A 457 27.47 -13.33 16.83
N TYR A 458 26.16 -13.23 17.11
CA TYR A 458 25.58 -13.81 18.33
C TYR A 458 25.62 -15.35 18.32
N ALA A 459 25.46 -16.00 17.17
CA ALA A 459 25.61 -17.45 17.08
C ALA A 459 27.06 -17.88 17.38
N ILE A 460 28.06 -17.17 16.84
CA ILE A 460 29.48 -17.42 17.12
C ILE A 460 29.79 -17.16 18.60
N LEU A 461 29.31 -16.06 19.18
CA LEU A 461 29.52 -15.73 20.60
C LEU A 461 28.87 -16.77 21.53
N LEU A 462 27.65 -17.23 21.21
CA LEU A 462 26.95 -18.25 22.00
C LEU A 462 27.65 -19.62 21.88
N SER A 463 28.11 -20.00 20.68
CA SER A 463 28.93 -21.19 20.48
C SER A 463 30.27 -21.08 21.22
N PHE A 464 30.88 -19.90 21.26
CA PHE A 464 32.11 -19.65 21.99
C PHE A 464 31.90 -19.77 23.51
N LEU A 465 30.84 -19.17 24.06
CA LEU A 465 30.45 -19.27 25.48
C LEU A 465 30.10 -20.69 25.91
N VAL A 466 29.38 -21.46 25.08
CA VAL A 466 29.07 -22.87 25.36
C VAL A 466 30.35 -23.72 25.34
N TYR A 467 31.31 -23.39 24.48
CA TYR A 467 32.57 -24.11 24.33
C TYR A 467 33.59 -23.75 25.44
N THR A 468 33.63 -22.50 25.89
CA THR A 468 34.55 -22.03 26.94
C THR A 468 34.03 -22.24 28.35
N ALA A 469 32.70 -22.25 28.57
CA ALA A 469 32.12 -22.40 29.91
C ALA A 469 31.84 -23.85 30.33
N GLY A 470 31.85 -24.82 29.41
CA GLY A 470 31.74 -26.25 29.76
C GLY A 470 30.46 -26.64 30.52
N PHE A 471 29.34 -25.95 30.31
CA PHE A 471 28.04 -26.28 30.92
C PHE A 471 27.09 -26.89 29.88
N PRO A 472 26.74 -28.19 29.96
CA PRO A 472 25.81 -28.81 29.02
C PRO A 472 24.33 -28.49 29.29
N GLU A 473 24.00 -27.88 30.43
CA GLU A 473 22.60 -27.83 30.94
C GLU A 473 21.81 -26.56 30.59
N LEU A 474 22.38 -25.57 29.89
CA LEU A 474 21.64 -24.36 29.51
C LEU A 474 20.93 -24.46 28.15
N ALA A 475 20.87 -25.67 27.58
CA ALA A 475 20.23 -25.93 26.31
C ALA A 475 18.88 -26.67 26.42
N PHE A 476 18.14 -26.59 27.53
CA PHE A 476 16.73 -26.98 27.57
C PHE A 476 16.02 -26.37 28.79
N CYS A 477 15.19 -25.35 28.57
CA CYS A 477 14.02 -25.11 29.40
C CYS A 477 13.03 -24.23 28.61
N GLY A 478 12.09 -24.88 27.94
CA GLY A 478 10.78 -24.30 27.67
C GLY A 478 9.89 -24.43 28.91
N ASP A 479 8.70 -23.81 28.80
CA ASP A 479 7.60 -23.69 29.76
C ASP A 479 7.69 -22.43 30.65
N GLY A 480 6.67 -21.58 30.71
CA GLY A 480 5.24 -21.89 30.72
C GLY A 480 4.75 -21.83 32.17
N ASN A 481 3.76 -20.96 32.43
CA ASN A 481 3.00 -20.76 33.67
C ASN A 481 3.65 -19.95 34.81
N GLU A 482 3.25 -18.67 34.87
CA GLU A 482 3.05 -17.98 36.14
C GLU A 482 1.76 -18.47 36.79
N THR A 483 1.84 -19.32 37.81
CA THR A 483 0.88 -19.35 38.92
C THR A 483 1.48 -20.00 40.17
N GLY A 484 1.45 -19.28 41.29
CA GLY A 484 1.03 -19.82 42.58
C GLY A 484 2.00 -20.71 43.38
N SER A 485 2.50 -20.14 44.48
CA SER A 485 2.84 -20.76 45.78
C SER A 485 2.60 -22.28 45.98
N SER A 486 3.65 -23.01 46.36
CA SER A 486 3.75 -23.87 47.57
C SER A 486 4.93 -24.85 47.43
N GLY A 487 5.69 -25.05 48.52
CA GLY A 487 6.97 -25.76 48.49
C GLY A 487 6.88 -27.28 48.58
N PHE A 488 7.97 -27.97 48.26
CA PHE A 488 8.29 -29.33 48.75
C PHE A 488 9.82 -29.60 48.68
N ASN A 489 10.30 -30.37 49.65
CA ASN A 489 11.71 -30.66 49.98
C ASN A 489 12.42 -31.62 49.00
N LEU A 490 13.73 -31.43 48.80
CA LEU A 490 14.66 -32.37 48.17
C LEU A 490 15.14 -33.46 49.17
N PRO A 491 15.32 -34.73 48.77
CA PRO A 491 16.19 -35.66 49.49
C PRO A 491 17.61 -35.68 48.92
N SER A 492 18.58 -35.94 49.81
CA SER A 492 20.03 -36.04 49.60
C SER A 492 20.46 -37.31 48.82
N PRO A 493 21.67 -37.33 48.22
CA PRO A 493 22.10 -38.39 47.29
C PRO A 493 22.67 -39.63 48.01
N ASP A 494 22.54 -40.80 47.36
CA ASP A 494 23.17 -42.06 47.77
C ASP A 494 24.36 -42.40 46.83
N PRO A 495 25.47 -43.00 47.30
CA PRO A 495 26.75 -43.02 46.59
C PRO A 495 27.15 -44.43 46.14
N GLN A 496 26.87 -44.84 44.90
CA GLN A 496 27.58 -45.96 44.27
C GLN A 496 27.73 -45.70 42.76
N GLY A 497 28.98 -45.54 42.32
CA GLY A 497 29.33 -45.18 40.95
C GLY A 497 29.53 -46.37 40.03
N GLU A 498 29.35 -46.12 38.74
CA GLU A 498 29.98 -46.85 37.64
C GLU A 498 30.23 -45.86 36.47
N THR A 499 31.49 -45.75 36.04
CA THR A 499 31.94 -44.93 34.90
C THR A 499 32.17 -45.80 33.66
N PRO A 500 31.71 -45.42 32.46
CA PRO A 500 32.20 -45.94 31.18
C PRO A 500 33.21 -44.97 30.51
N PRO A 501 33.96 -45.42 29.48
CA PRO A 501 35.37 -45.05 29.28
C PRO A 501 35.59 -43.76 28.48
N THR A 502 36.59 -43.00 28.92
CA THR A 502 37.25 -41.92 28.20
C THR A 502 38.09 -42.47 27.05
N ASN A 503 37.82 -42.01 25.82
CA ASN A 503 38.83 -41.74 24.79
C ASN A 503 38.17 -41.00 23.62
N ILE A 504 38.14 -39.67 23.72
CA ILE A 504 38.11 -38.75 22.59
C ILE A 504 39.29 -37.81 22.83
N GLU A 505 40.35 -37.92 22.02
CA GLU A 505 41.43 -36.94 22.01
C GLU A 505 40.89 -35.63 21.44
N PHE A 506 40.89 -34.57 22.26
CA PHE A 506 40.59 -33.20 21.84
C PHE A 506 41.88 -32.44 21.52
N VAL A 507 41.90 -31.76 20.38
CA VAL A 507 42.94 -30.77 20.04
C VAL A 507 42.60 -29.43 20.73
N PRO A 508 43.51 -28.82 21.51
CA PRO A 508 43.22 -27.59 22.24
C PRO A 508 43.21 -26.33 21.35
N LEU A 509 42.29 -25.41 21.64
CA LEU A 509 42.07 -24.12 20.98
C LEU A 509 42.92 -23.03 21.65
N ASP A 510 44.22 -22.97 21.32
CA ASP A 510 45.13 -21.91 21.79
C ASP A 510 45.39 -20.81 20.75
N ASP A 511 44.74 -20.84 19.58
CA ASP A 511 45.18 -20.01 18.45
C ASP A 511 44.31 -18.76 18.24
N ARG A 512 44.48 -17.74 19.11
CA ARG A 512 43.99 -16.36 18.94
C ARG A 512 44.29 -15.80 17.54
N ALA A 513 45.37 -16.26 16.92
CA ALA A 513 45.76 -15.86 15.57
C ALA A 513 44.79 -16.40 14.50
N ALA A 514 44.20 -17.59 14.69
CA ALA A 514 43.31 -18.22 13.71
C ALA A 514 41.97 -17.49 13.58
N VAL A 515 41.32 -17.15 14.70
CA VAL A 515 40.02 -16.46 14.69
C VAL A 515 40.13 -15.03 14.15
N VAL A 516 41.19 -14.31 14.56
CA VAL A 516 41.48 -12.97 14.01
C VAL A 516 41.80 -13.08 12.51
N SER A 517 42.52 -14.12 12.09
CA SER A 517 42.81 -14.38 10.67
C SER A 517 41.54 -14.66 9.86
N ASP A 518 40.60 -15.42 10.40
CA ASP A 518 39.33 -15.72 9.72
C ASP A 518 38.44 -14.47 9.58
N LEU A 519 38.30 -13.66 10.64
CA LEU A 519 37.61 -12.36 10.55
C LEU A 519 38.30 -11.40 9.58
N CYS A 520 39.64 -11.35 9.56
CA CYS A 520 40.39 -10.59 8.56
C CYS A 520 40.06 -11.05 7.15
N SER A 521 40.01 -12.37 6.94
CA SER A 521 39.75 -12.96 5.62
C SER A 521 38.37 -12.58 5.11
N VAL A 522 37.36 -12.59 5.98
CA VAL A 522 35.97 -12.23 5.65
C VAL A 522 35.84 -10.74 5.36
N ILE A 523 36.43 -9.88 6.19
CA ILE A 523 36.40 -8.42 6.00
C ILE A 523 37.14 -8.05 4.70
N SER A 524 38.33 -8.62 4.48
CA SER A 524 39.14 -8.34 3.29
C SER A 524 38.49 -8.86 2.02
N ARG A 525 37.87 -10.05 2.07
CA ARG A 525 37.14 -10.62 0.94
C ARG A 525 35.93 -9.78 0.56
N ASN A 526 35.10 -9.41 1.53
CA ASN A 526 33.95 -8.53 1.31
C ASN A 526 34.37 -7.16 0.78
N MET A 527 35.46 -6.56 1.28
CA MET A 527 35.99 -5.28 0.77
C MET A 527 36.50 -5.39 -0.67
N SER A 528 37.18 -6.48 -1.02
CA SER A 528 37.67 -6.72 -2.38
C SER A 528 36.55 -6.98 -3.40
N GLU A 529 35.47 -7.64 -2.98
CA GLU A 529 34.34 -7.99 -3.86
C GLU A 529 33.34 -6.82 -4.02
N THR A 530 33.36 -5.82 -3.13
CA THR A 530 32.43 -4.67 -3.11
C THR A 530 33.06 -3.31 -3.42
N ASN A 531 34.38 -3.23 -3.60
CA ASN A 531 35.13 -1.98 -3.81
C ASN A 531 34.93 -0.92 -2.69
N LEU A 532 34.54 -1.37 -1.49
CA LEU A 532 34.38 -0.52 -0.31
C LEU A 532 35.72 -0.29 0.39
N GLN A 533 35.97 0.95 0.84
CA GLN A 533 37.13 1.29 1.67
C GLN A 533 36.81 1.11 3.16
N LEU A 534 37.85 0.90 3.98
CA LEU A 534 37.74 0.87 5.43
C LEU A 534 37.18 2.21 5.96
N PRO A 535 36.36 2.20 7.02
CA PRO A 535 35.91 3.44 7.65
C PRO A 535 37.10 4.30 8.11
N PRO A 536 36.98 5.64 8.10
CA PRO A 536 38.06 6.53 8.54
C PRO A 536 38.46 6.21 9.99
N GLY A 537 39.77 6.03 10.24
CA GLY A 537 40.32 5.71 11.56
C GLY A 537 40.80 4.27 11.75
N TRP A 538 40.63 3.40 10.75
CA TRP A 538 41.13 2.02 10.75
C TRP A 538 42.19 1.82 9.68
N ALA A 539 43.42 1.44 10.07
CA ALA A 539 44.53 1.30 9.13
C ALA A 539 44.53 -0.06 8.40
N SER A 540 43.82 -1.07 8.92
CA SER A 540 43.67 -2.37 8.24
C SER A 540 42.43 -3.18 8.67
N ALA A 541 42.00 -4.12 7.84
CA ALA A 541 40.97 -5.11 8.17
C ALA A 541 41.33 -5.95 9.40
N ARG A 542 42.63 -6.10 9.69
CA ARG A 542 43.14 -6.81 10.86
C ARG A 542 42.98 -6.03 12.15
N GLU A 543 43.18 -4.74 12.08
CA GLU A 543 42.96 -3.83 13.21
C GLU A 543 41.48 -3.76 13.58
N LEU A 544 40.61 -3.70 12.57
CA LEU A 544 39.16 -3.77 12.74
C LEU A 544 38.72 -5.13 13.32
N ALA A 545 39.26 -6.25 12.81
CA ALA A 545 38.98 -7.59 13.33
C ALA A 545 39.43 -7.79 14.78
N GLN A 546 40.61 -7.25 15.15
CA GLN A 546 41.15 -7.32 16.50
C GLN A 546 40.34 -6.47 17.48
N HIS A 547 39.85 -5.31 17.05
CA HIS A 547 38.99 -4.47 17.87
C HIS A 547 37.61 -5.08 18.09
N ILE A 548 37.00 -5.63 17.03
CA ILE A 548 35.73 -6.37 17.12
C ILE A 548 35.83 -7.55 18.11
N TRP A 549 36.97 -8.25 18.10
CA TRP A 549 37.26 -9.31 19.08
C TRP A 549 37.43 -8.77 20.51
N HIS A 550 38.23 -7.72 20.70
CA HIS A 550 38.50 -7.17 22.04
C HIS A 550 37.25 -6.59 22.72
N VAL A 551 36.30 -6.06 21.93
CA VAL A 551 35.01 -5.57 22.43
C VAL A 551 34.07 -6.72 22.85
N GLY A 552 34.26 -7.93 22.30
CA GLY A 552 33.47 -9.12 22.66
C GLY A 552 33.98 -9.88 23.90
N ASP A 553 35.20 -9.60 24.37
CA ASP A 553 35.92 -10.39 25.39
C ASP A 553 35.72 -9.88 26.85
N GLN A 554 34.94 -8.81 27.07
CA GLN A 554 34.67 -8.28 28.42
C GLN A 554 33.18 -8.31 28.78
N GLU A 555 32.80 -9.16 29.74
CA GLU A 555 31.41 -9.38 30.17
C GLU A 555 30.85 -8.29 31.10
N THR A 556 29.76 -7.63 30.72
CA THR A 556 28.44 -7.59 31.43
C THR A 556 27.44 -6.68 30.67
N PRO A 557 26.12 -7.00 30.62
CA PRO A 557 25.19 -6.40 29.64
C PRO A 557 24.61 -5.02 29.99
N LEU A 558 24.93 -4.42 31.15
CA LEU A 558 24.21 -3.23 31.66
C LEU A 558 25.08 -2.01 31.98
N GLY A 559 26.41 -2.14 32.04
CA GLY A 559 27.31 -1.01 32.33
C GLY A 559 27.60 -0.11 31.12
N HIS A 560 27.64 -0.66 29.91
CA HIS A 560 28.19 0.05 28.75
C HIS A 560 27.21 0.93 27.96
N ILE A 561 25.91 0.96 28.28
CA ILE A 561 25.04 2.03 27.78
C ILE A 561 25.48 3.39 28.36
N VAL A 562 26.17 3.40 29.52
CA VAL A 562 26.66 4.61 30.19
C VAL A 562 28.06 5.02 29.74
N ASP A 563 28.92 4.08 29.32
CA ASP A 563 30.30 4.41 28.90
C ASP A 563 30.48 4.61 27.39
N LEU A 564 29.69 3.97 26.53
CA LEU A 564 29.58 4.40 25.12
C LEU A 564 29.09 5.85 25.04
N ARG A 565 28.21 6.28 25.98
CA ARG A 565 27.81 7.68 26.12
C ARG A 565 28.98 8.61 26.49
N ASN A 566 29.98 8.16 27.22
CA ASN A 566 31.10 9.02 27.65
C ASN A 566 32.21 9.14 26.60
N GLU A 567 32.52 8.07 25.85
CA GLU A 567 33.52 8.13 24.77
C GLU A 567 32.98 8.73 23.46
N LEU A 568 31.68 8.61 23.21
CA LEU A 568 31.00 9.20 22.06
C LEU A 568 30.64 10.70 22.26
N VAL A 569 30.93 11.27 23.43
CA VAL A 569 30.75 12.71 23.78
C VAL A 569 32.00 13.54 23.50
N ARG A 570 32.94 13.05 22.68
CA ARG A 570 34.05 13.89 22.19
C ARG A 570 33.49 15.06 21.36
N PRO A 571 33.97 16.30 21.60
CA PRO A 571 33.41 17.53 21.03
C PRO A 571 33.41 17.57 19.49
N ASP A 572 34.23 16.75 18.84
CA ASP A 572 34.42 16.72 17.39
C ASP A 572 33.25 16.08 16.60
N TYR A 573 32.34 15.35 17.26
CA TYR A 573 31.25 14.60 16.60
C TYR A 573 29.85 15.19 16.82
N ARG A 574 29.73 16.32 17.52
CA ARG A 574 28.44 16.90 17.97
C ARG A 574 27.58 17.59 16.91
N ASN A 575 28.13 17.94 15.75
CA ASN A 575 27.47 18.87 14.83
C ASN A 575 26.82 18.22 13.59
N GLY A 576 26.83 16.89 13.49
CA GLY A 576 26.13 16.18 12.42
C GLY A 576 24.68 15.86 12.80
N LEU A 577 23.71 16.29 11.98
CA LEU A 577 22.27 16.00 12.16
C LEU A 577 22.00 14.50 12.40
N VAL A 578 22.74 13.64 11.70
CA VAL A 578 22.71 12.17 11.77
C VAL A 578 23.02 11.63 13.18
N TRP A 579 23.82 12.37 13.95
CA TRP A 579 24.31 11.95 15.26
C TRP A 579 23.27 12.18 16.36
N GLN A 580 22.54 13.29 16.30
CA GLN A 580 21.45 13.57 17.25
C GLN A 580 20.24 12.66 17.00
N GLU A 581 19.96 12.33 15.73
CA GLU A 581 18.91 11.37 15.36
C GLU A 581 19.26 9.94 15.80
N PHE A 582 20.53 9.51 15.66
CA PHE A 582 21.02 8.20 16.09
C PHE A 582 20.86 7.95 17.60
N VAL A 583 21.14 8.95 18.44
CA VAL A 583 20.92 8.84 19.89
C VAL A 583 19.44 8.79 20.22
N SER A 584 18.60 9.53 19.49
CA SER A 584 17.14 9.51 19.70
C SER A 584 16.53 8.15 19.33
N GLU A 585 17.01 7.47 18.29
CA GLU A 585 16.58 6.10 17.92
C GLU A 585 16.99 5.08 18.99
N ILE A 586 18.18 5.24 19.60
CA ILE A 586 18.62 4.38 20.71
C ILE A 586 17.76 4.60 21.97
N GLU A 587 17.35 5.83 22.27
CA GLU A 587 16.45 6.11 23.38
C GLU A 587 15.01 5.62 23.11
N LEU A 588 14.55 5.66 21.86
CA LEU A 588 13.23 5.13 21.45
C LEU A 588 13.18 3.59 21.50
N ILE A 589 14.30 2.91 21.26
CA ILE A 589 14.43 1.45 21.39
C ILE A 589 14.54 1.02 22.87
N ARG A 590 14.89 1.97 23.76
CA ARG A 590 15.02 1.74 25.21
C ARG A 590 13.69 1.86 25.97
N SER A 591 12.72 2.63 25.47
CA SER A 591 11.35 2.75 26.00
C SER A 591 10.41 1.72 25.38
#